data_AF-T2IBH7-F1
#
_entry.id   AF-T2IBH7-F1
#
_cell.length_a   1.000
_cell.length_b   1.000
_cell.length_c   1.000
_cell.angle_alpha   90.00
_cell.angle_beta   90.00
_cell.angle_gamma   90.00
#
_symmetry.space_group_name_H-M   'P 1'
#
loop_
_entity.id
_entity.type
_entity.pdbx_description
1 polymer ?
#
loop_
_entity_poly.entity_id
_entity_poly.type
_entity_poly.pdbx_seq_one_letter_code
_entity_poly.pdbx_strand_id
1 'polypeptide(L)'
;MQRETLYQAVDEDDDSTRERTFRNLQELCYSIREGQQRTTGINRELRQTTDKKIGVFNQSTERINQQLLRNHQLLQQQNERLIEQNNRARKSLSRHHERLRKIEEKQAQELDKFKTDINLADYAQVNGYSIDKKKTSVNCLVLKNTEGDKILVGINQSDGHYFYSSVNNDRDSGSIIDFIQNRRTLNVGEVRKELRSWINAPSNPPYSPKQATPKLTPSSPDRHKIITQFEAFKAIVTHPYLTQRGISQQTTNDPRFQGRIYTDSRNNVIFPHADREGVCGYELRNQEFKSFSKGGIKGLWASNGSPDDTTLVICESPLDCLSYHQLFPDDTTRYFATGGTLSDKQKTLLKGVFDKFHNKGGHIMIATDKDEAGKQIEQELRNISPETSQINRIVPRHHKDWNEALMAEIRR
;
A
#
# COMPACT_ATOMS: atom_id res chain seq x y z
N MET A 1 0.42 -22.15 113.19
CA MET A 1 -0.20 -23.15 114.08
C MET A 1 0.81 -24.00 114.84
N GLN A 2 1.93 -24.48 114.24
CA GLN A 2 2.94 -25.28 114.97
C GLN A 2 3.93 -24.49 115.85
N ARG A 3 4.04 -23.16 115.71
CA ARG A 3 5.04 -22.35 116.42
C ARG A 3 4.63 -21.98 117.86
N GLU A 4 3.33 -21.78 118.11
CA GLU A 4 2.81 -21.41 119.44
C GLU A 4 2.77 -22.62 120.39
N THR A 5 2.49 -23.81 119.88
CA THR A 5 2.52 -25.06 120.65
C THR A 5 3.93 -25.43 121.13
N LEU A 6 4.97 -24.98 120.41
CA LEU A 6 6.38 -25.22 120.74
C LEU A 6 6.91 -24.29 121.85
N TYR A 7 6.35 -23.09 122.03
CA TYR A 7 6.76 -22.19 123.11
C TYR A 7 6.10 -22.55 124.45
N GLN A 8 4.85 -23.03 124.46
CA GLN A 8 4.18 -23.47 125.70
C GLN A 8 4.81 -24.73 126.32
N ALA A 9 5.41 -25.62 125.53
CA ALA A 9 6.08 -26.83 126.03
C ALA A 9 7.46 -26.57 126.70
N VAL A 10 7.97 -25.33 126.67
CA VAL A 10 9.28 -24.99 127.25
C VAL A 10 9.18 -24.53 128.72
N ASP A 11 7.99 -24.11 129.18
CA ASP A 11 7.73 -23.56 130.53
C ASP A 11 7.10 -24.56 131.53
N GLU A 12 6.78 -25.80 131.14
CA GLU A 12 6.35 -26.86 132.07
C GLU A 12 7.57 -27.63 132.62
N ASP A 13 7.64 -27.77 133.96
CA ASP A 13 8.79 -28.26 134.74
C ASP A 13 8.91 -29.81 134.73
N ASP A 14 8.82 -30.43 133.56
CA ASP A 14 9.09 -31.87 133.32
C ASP A 14 10.23 -32.04 132.29
N ASP A 15 11.37 -32.54 132.78
CA ASP A 15 12.61 -32.73 132.03
C ASP A 15 12.42 -33.63 130.79
N SER A 16 11.48 -34.58 130.84
CA SER A 16 11.20 -35.51 129.73
C SER A 16 10.61 -34.80 128.50
N THR A 17 9.82 -33.74 128.72
CA THR A 17 9.14 -32.99 127.67
C THR A 17 10.10 -32.04 126.95
N ARG A 18 11.05 -31.42 127.66
CA ARG A 18 12.15 -30.64 127.06
C ARG A 18 13.06 -31.49 126.20
N GLU A 19 13.44 -32.67 126.68
CA GLU A 19 14.37 -33.54 125.97
C GLU A 19 13.75 -34.10 124.67
N ARG A 20 12.45 -34.41 124.69
CA ARG A 20 11.68 -34.80 123.51
C ARG A 20 11.50 -33.64 122.52
N THR A 21 11.24 -32.44 123.01
CA THR A 21 11.09 -31.24 122.17
C THR A 21 12.42 -30.84 121.53
N PHE A 22 13.54 -30.98 122.25
CA PHE A 22 14.89 -30.75 121.73
C PHE A 22 15.28 -31.79 120.68
N ARG A 23 14.97 -33.08 120.90
CA ARG A 23 15.13 -34.14 119.88
C ARG A 23 14.33 -33.84 118.62
N ASN A 24 13.06 -33.45 118.76
CA ASN A 24 12.20 -33.10 117.62
C ASN A 24 12.73 -31.87 116.86
N LEU A 25 13.28 -30.87 117.56
CA LEU A 25 13.92 -29.70 116.96
C LEU A 25 15.23 -30.07 116.24
N GLN A 26 16.02 -31.00 116.78
CA GLN A 26 17.21 -31.51 116.12
C GLN A 26 16.86 -32.32 114.87
N GLU A 27 15.83 -33.17 114.92
CA GLU A 27 15.33 -33.92 113.76
C GLU A 27 14.74 -32.98 112.69
N LEU A 28 14.00 -31.95 113.09
CA LEU A 28 13.49 -30.92 112.18
C LEU A 28 14.65 -30.13 111.55
N CYS A 29 15.64 -29.72 112.33
CA CYS A 29 16.84 -29.04 111.82
C CYS A 29 17.63 -29.94 110.87
N TYR A 30 17.70 -31.25 111.13
CA TYR A 30 18.35 -32.22 110.27
C TYR A 30 17.58 -32.40 108.95
N SER A 31 16.25 -32.59 109.02
CA SER A 31 15.37 -32.71 107.85
C SER A 31 15.37 -31.44 106.99
N ILE A 32 15.39 -30.25 107.59
CA ILE A 32 15.54 -28.98 106.87
C ILE A 32 16.91 -28.91 106.18
N ARG A 33 18.00 -29.29 106.86
CA ARG A 33 19.34 -29.33 106.24
C ARG A 33 19.40 -30.32 105.09
N GLU A 34 18.81 -31.50 105.25
CA GLU A 34 18.73 -32.52 104.22
C GLU A 34 17.89 -32.05 103.03
N GLY A 35 16.74 -31.40 103.28
CA GLY A 35 15.90 -30.79 102.26
C GLY A 35 16.59 -29.64 101.51
N GLN A 36 17.37 -28.82 102.21
CA GLN A 36 18.21 -27.78 101.60
C GLN A 36 19.33 -28.38 100.76
N GLN A 37 19.99 -29.44 101.22
CA GLN A 37 21.00 -30.16 100.43
C GLN A 37 20.40 -30.80 99.18
N ARG A 38 19.25 -31.47 99.29
CA ARG A 38 18.52 -32.02 98.13
C ARG A 38 18.11 -30.94 97.15
N THR A 39 17.54 -29.83 97.62
CA THR A 39 17.15 -28.68 96.76
C THR A 39 18.36 -28.07 96.07
N THR A 40 19.49 -27.96 96.76
CA THR A 40 20.75 -27.47 96.19
C THR A 40 21.30 -28.44 95.14
N GLY A 41 21.20 -29.75 95.37
CA GLY A 41 21.54 -30.80 94.41
C GLY A 41 20.67 -30.74 93.16
N ILE A 42 19.34 -30.68 93.32
CA ILE A 42 18.37 -30.55 92.23
C ILE A 42 18.64 -29.27 91.42
N ASN A 43 18.84 -28.13 92.09
CA ASN A 43 19.15 -26.87 91.41
C ASN A 43 20.47 -26.92 90.63
N ARG A 44 21.47 -27.65 91.14
CA ARG A 44 22.75 -27.86 90.43
C ARG A 44 22.56 -28.75 89.21
N GLU A 45 21.86 -29.87 89.32
CA GLU A 45 21.55 -30.76 88.19
C GLU A 45 20.69 -30.07 87.12
N LEU A 46 19.71 -29.27 87.55
CA LEU A 46 18.83 -28.53 86.66
C LEU A 46 19.60 -27.45 85.89
N ARG A 47 20.54 -26.74 86.55
CA ARG A 47 21.47 -25.82 85.88
C ARG A 47 22.36 -26.54 84.88
N GLN A 48 23.03 -27.63 85.29
CA GLN A 48 23.89 -28.41 84.40
C GLN A 48 23.14 -28.97 83.18
N THR A 49 21.91 -29.45 83.39
CA THR A 49 21.05 -29.96 82.30
C THR A 49 20.60 -28.83 81.37
N THR A 50 20.26 -27.67 81.93
CA THR A 50 19.86 -26.48 81.16
C THR A 50 21.03 -25.95 80.33
N ASP A 51 22.21 -25.81 80.93
CA ASP A 51 23.42 -25.37 80.23
C ASP A 51 23.81 -26.35 79.11
N LYS A 52 23.68 -27.66 79.35
CA LYS A 52 23.91 -28.68 78.32
C LYS A 52 22.90 -28.56 77.17
N LYS A 53 21.61 -28.36 77.46
CA LYS A 53 20.57 -28.16 76.42
C LYS A 53 20.77 -26.87 75.63
N ILE A 54 21.12 -25.77 76.30
CA ILE A 54 21.48 -24.49 75.66
C ILE A 54 22.70 -24.67 74.78
N GLY A 55 23.73 -25.38 75.24
CA GLY A 55 24.92 -25.69 74.44
C GLY A 55 24.60 -26.46 73.16
N VAL A 56 23.76 -27.51 73.26
CA VAL A 56 23.30 -28.27 72.07
C VAL A 56 22.46 -27.41 71.13
N PHE A 57 21.56 -26.59 71.66
CA PHE A 57 20.73 -25.67 70.86
C PHE A 57 21.58 -24.62 70.13
N ASN A 58 22.56 -24.02 70.81
CA ASN A 58 23.49 -23.06 70.23
C ASN A 58 24.31 -23.70 69.11
N GLN A 59 24.88 -24.89 69.34
CA GLN A 59 25.61 -25.63 68.31
C GLN A 59 24.73 -25.97 67.10
N SER A 60 23.46 -26.37 67.33
CA SER A 60 22.51 -26.64 66.25
C SER A 60 22.17 -25.37 65.46
N THR A 61 21.95 -24.25 66.14
CA THR A 61 21.66 -22.95 65.53
C THR A 61 22.83 -22.45 64.71
N GLU A 62 24.06 -22.60 65.23
CA GLU A 62 25.29 -22.23 64.52
C GLU A 62 25.49 -23.07 63.25
N ARG A 63 25.24 -24.38 63.31
CA ARG A 63 25.26 -25.25 62.12
C ARG A 63 24.24 -24.82 61.08
N ILE A 64 23.01 -24.52 61.49
CA ILE A 64 21.93 -24.05 60.59
C ILE A 64 22.34 -22.73 59.95
N ASN A 65 22.85 -21.77 60.72
CA ASN A 65 23.30 -20.47 60.20
C ASN A 65 24.46 -20.62 59.21
N GLN A 66 25.45 -21.47 59.51
CA GLN A 66 26.54 -21.77 58.58
C GLN A 66 26.06 -22.45 57.30
N GLN A 67 25.01 -23.29 57.38
CA GLN A 67 24.41 -23.93 56.21
C GLN A 67 23.60 -22.95 55.38
N LEU A 68 22.82 -22.07 56.01
CA LEU A 68 22.10 -20.97 55.34
C LEU A 68 23.07 -20.02 54.61
N LEU A 69 24.18 -19.66 55.25
CA LEU A 69 25.20 -18.79 54.64
C LEU A 69 25.81 -19.44 53.39
N ARG A 70 26.15 -20.74 53.48
CA ARG A 70 26.64 -21.52 52.33
C ARG A 70 25.61 -21.59 51.20
N ASN A 71 24.34 -21.87 51.52
CA ASN A 71 23.27 -21.92 50.54
C ASN A 71 23.05 -20.55 49.87
N HIS A 72 23.11 -19.46 50.65
CA HIS A 72 23.00 -18.10 50.13
C HIS A 72 24.13 -17.77 49.15
N GLN A 73 25.39 -18.09 49.50
CA GLN A 73 26.54 -17.92 48.62
C GLN A 73 26.40 -18.74 47.33
N LEU A 74 25.94 -19.99 47.42
CA LEU A 74 25.71 -20.85 46.25
C LEU A 74 24.62 -20.27 45.34
N LEU A 75 23.51 -19.78 45.90
CA LEU A 75 22.44 -19.12 45.15
C LEU A 75 22.92 -17.84 44.46
N GLN A 76 23.75 -17.03 45.12
CA GLN A 76 24.37 -15.85 44.50
C GLN A 76 25.23 -16.24 43.30
N GLN A 77 26.11 -17.22 43.46
CA GLN A 77 26.95 -17.73 42.35
C GLN A 77 26.12 -18.30 41.19
N GLN A 78 25.02 -19.01 41.49
CA GLN A 78 24.12 -19.53 40.46
C GLN A 78 23.39 -18.39 39.73
N ASN A 79 22.91 -17.38 40.45
CA ASN A 79 22.26 -16.20 39.86
C ASN A 79 23.22 -15.42 38.96
N GLU A 80 24.46 -15.21 39.39
CA GLU A 80 25.49 -14.55 38.56
C GLU A 80 25.77 -15.32 37.27
N ARG A 81 25.90 -16.65 37.36
CA ARG A 81 26.06 -17.52 36.17
C ARG A 81 24.85 -17.42 35.24
N LEU A 82 23.63 -17.42 35.78
CA LEU A 82 22.41 -17.27 35.00
C LEU A 82 22.34 -15.91 34.29
N ILE A 83 22.70 -14.82 34.99
CA ILE A 83 22.77 -13.48 34.40
C ILE A 83 23.80 -13.46 33.25
N GLU A 84 24.97 -14.05 33.45
CA GLU A 84 26.00 -14.10 32.42
C GLU A 84 25.55 -14.93 31.20
N GLN A 85 24.96 -16.10 31.42
CA GLN A 85 24.39 -16.93 30.36
C GLN A 85 23.28 -16.19 29.61
N ASN A 86 22.38 -15.51 30.31
CA ASN A 86 21.31 -14.73 29.70
C ASN A 86 21.87 -13.59 28.85
N ASN A 87 22.89 -12.87 29.35
CA ASN A 87 23.57 -11.81 28.61
C ASN A 87 24.27 -12.33 27.35
N ARG A 88 24.92 -13.50 27.42
CA ARG A 88 25.53 -14.16 26.26
C ARG A 88 24.46 -14.56 25.24
N ALA A 89 23.34 -15.14 25.67
CA ALA A 89 22.21 -15.50 24.82
C ALA A 89 21.61 -14.28 24.11
N ARG A 90 21.36 -13.19 24.85
CA ARG A 90 20.86 -11.91 24.30
C ARG A 90 21.80 -11.33 23.24
N LYS A 91 23.11 -11.33 23.49
CA LYS A 91 24.11 -10.89 22.50
C LYS A 91 24.08 -11.75 21.24
N SER A 92 23.94 -13.07 21.37
CA SER A 92 23.87 -13.99 20.23
C SER A 92 22.58 -13.77 19.39
N LEU A 93 21.43 -13.66 20.06
CA LEU A 93 20.15 -13.34 19.42
C LEU A 93 20.19 -11.99 18.68
N SER A 94 20.77 -10.95 19.30
CA SER A 94 20.95 -9.65 18.66
C SER A 94 21.78 -9.72 17.38
N ARG A 95 22.89 -10.47 17.37
CA ARG A 95 23.69 -10.69 16.15
C ARG A 95 22.93 -11.47 15.08
N HIS A 96 22.12 -12.46 15.49
CA HIS A 96 21.30 -13.24 14.57
C HIS A 96 20.22 -12.36 13.91
N HIS A 97 19.49 -11.55 14.68
CA HIS A 97 18.53 -10.59 14.16
C HIS A 97 19.17 -9.59 13.19
N GLU A 98 20.35 -9.06 13.53
CA GLU A 98 21.08 -8.16 12.63
C GLU A 98 21.47 -8.85 11.32
N ARG A 99 21.88 -10.13 11.38
CA ARG A 99 22.19 -10.91 10.18
C ARG A 99 20.95 -11.14 9.32
N LEU A 100 19.80 -11.46 9.93
CA LEU A 100 18.53 -11.63 9.21
C LEU A 100 18.10 -10.33 8.52
N ARG A 101 18.17 -9.19 9.24
CA ARG A 101 17.85 -7.87 8.67
C ARG A 101 18.72 -7.56 7.44
N LYS A 102 20.04 -7.77 7.53
CA LYS A 102 20.94 -7.57 6.39
C LYS A 102 20.62 -8.48 5.20
N ILE A 103 20.17 -9.71 5.47
CA ILE A 103 19.71 -10.62 4.42
C ILE A 103 18.45 -10.07 3.77
N GLU A 104 17.46 -9.64 4.55
CA GLU A 104 16.21 -9.04 4.06
C GLU A 104 16.46 -7.79 3.24
N GLU A 105 17.31 -6.87 3.71
CA GLU A 105 17.70 -5.66 2.98
C GLU A 105 18.36 -5.99 1.64
N LYS A 106 19.31 -6.93 1.63
CA LYS A 106 19.97 -7.37 0.39
C LYS A 106 18.98 -8.03 -0.57
N GLN A 107 18.01 -8.77 -0.04
CA GLN A 107 16.94 -9.37 -0.85
C GLN A 107 16.02 -8.28 -1.44
N ALA A 108 15.62 -7.30 -0.64
CA ALA A 108 14.79 -6.19 -1.09
C ALA A 108 15.50 -5.39 -2.20
N GLN A 109 16.77 -5.05 -2.01
CA GLN A 109 17.59 -4.38 -3.03
C GLN A 109 17.73 -5.20 -4.32
N GLU A 110 17.86 -6.52 -4.20
CA GLU A 110 17.92 -7.40 -5.38
C GLU A 110 16.58 -7.41 -6.13
N LEU A 111 15.46 -7.50 -5.42
CA LEU A 111 14.13 -7.45 -6.03
C LEU A 111 13.86 -6.09 -6.67
N ASP A 112 14.30 -5.00 -6.05
CA ASP A 112 14.23 -3.64 -6.57
C ASP A 112 14.98 -3.51 -7.91
N LYS A 113 16.24 -3.98 -7.95
CA LYS A 113 17.03 -4.03 -9.20
C LYS A 113 16.37 -4.82 -10.31
N PHE A 114 15.70 -5.94 -10.00
CA PHE A 114 14.97 -6.67 -11.03
C PHE A 114 13.85 -5.85 -11.67
N LYS A 115 13.21 -4.98 -10.88
CA LYS A 115 12.12 -4.13 -11.36
C LYS A 115 12.61 -2.92 -12.14
N THR A 116 13.84 -2.44 -11.92
CA THR A 116 14.42 -1.28 -12.62
C THR A 116 15.31 -1.67 -13.80
N ASP A 117 16.16 -2.68 -13.64
CA ASP A 117 17.27 -2.95 -14.55
C ASP A 117 16.87 -3.94 -15.66
N ILE A 118 15.84 -4.75 -15.42
CA ILE A 118 15.31 -5.69 -16.42
C ILE A 118 14.13 -5.05 -17.13
N ASN A 119 14.29 -4.84 -18.44
CA ASN A 119 13.19 -4.40 -19.28
C ASN A 119 12.13 -5.52 -19.38
N LEU A 120 10.97 -5.28 -18.77
CA LEU A 120 9.87 -6.24 -18.73
C LEU A 120 9.35 -6.63 -20.12
N ALA A 121 9.39 -5.72 -21.10
CA ALA A 121 8.96 -6.03 -22.46
C ALA A 121 9.97 -6.92 -23.20
N ASP A 122 11.27 -6.79 -22.93
CA ASP A 122 12.28 -7.71 -23.46
C ASP A 122 12.07 -9.11 -22.89
N TYR A 123 11.86 -9.20 -21.57
CA TYR A 123 11.56 -10.45 -20.90
C TYR A 123 10.28 -11.10 -21.46
N ALA A 124 9.20 -10.34 -21.62
CA ALA A 124 7.94 -10.85 -22.16
C ALA A 124 8.10 -11.36 -23.60
N GLN A 125 8.89 -10.70 -24.44
CA GLN A 125 9.11 -11.15 -25.83
C GLN A 125 9.79 -12.51 -25.93
N VAL A 126 10.79 -12.76 -25.09
CA VAL A 126 11.47 -14.05 -24.97
C VAL A 126 10.50 -15.14 -24.52
N ASN A 127 9.49 -14.75 -23.75
CA ASN A 127 8.41 -15.58 -23.24
C ASN A 127 7.18 -15.67 -24.15
N GLY A 128 7.34 -15.41 -25.45
CA GLY A 128 6.29 -15.66 -26.45
C GLY A 128 5.40 -14.46 -26.76
N TYR A 129 5.59 -13.32 -26.11
CA TYR A 129 4.87 -12.09 -26.48
C TYR A 129 5.53 -11.42 -27.69
N SER A 130 4.78 -10.57 -28.37
CA SER A 130 5.25 -9.73 -29.48
C SER A 130 4.65 -8.33 -29.35
N ILE A 131 5.46 -7.32 -29.63
CA ILE A 131 5.06 -5.91 -29.53
C ILE A 131 4.07 -5.58 -30.66
N ASP A 132 2.94 -4.98 -30.29
CA ASP A 132 2.01 -4.38 -31.24
C ASP A 132 2.43 -2.93 -31.50
N LYS A 133 3.24 -2.74 -32.55
CA LYS A 133 3.81 -1.43 -32.92
C LYS A 133 2.74 -0.37 -33.24
N LYS A 134 1.54 -0.78 -33.67
CA LYS A 134 0.47 0.15 -34.03
C LYS A 134 -0.24 0.74 -32.80
N LYS A 135 -0.19 0.02 -31.67
CA LYS A 135 -0.90 0.38 -30.43
C LYS A 135 0.02 0.86 -29.32
N THR A 136 1.30 0.59 -29.46
CA THR A 136 2.35 1.06 -28.56
C THR A 136 2.50 2.59 -28.63
N SER A 137 2.67 3.21 -27.46
CA SER A 137 2.95 4.64 -27.29
C SER A 137 4.27 4.86 -26.55
N VAL A 138 4.69 6.12 -26.42
CA VAL A 138 5.93 6.49 -25.72
C VAL A 138 5.92 6.13 -24.23
N ASN A 139 4.74 6.06 -23.59
CA ASN A 139 4.62 5.73 -22.18
C ASN A 139 4.18 4.29 -21.91
N CYS A 140 3.72 3.59 -22.94
CA CYS A 140 3.15 2.27 -22.76
C CYS A 140 3.35 1.37 -23.99
N LEU A 141 4.00 0.22 -23.79
CA LEU A 141 4.15 -0.81 -24.81
C LEU A 141 2.97 -1.76 -24.74
N VAL A 142 2.37 -2.07 -25.89
CA VAL A 142 1.31 -3.08 -25.99
C VAL A 142 1.92 -4.36 -26.52
N LEU A 143 1.79 -5.45 -25.77
CA LEU A 143 2.29 -6.76 -26.16
C LEU A 143 1.15 -7.78 -26.20
N LYS A 144 1.24 -8.72 -27.14
CA LYS A 144 0.29 -9.84 -27.28
C LYS A 144 1.02 -11.16 -27.48
N ASN A 145 0.49 -12.24 -26.92
CA ASN A 145 0.97 -13.59 -27.22
C ASN A 145 0.10 -14.26 -28.31
N THR A 146 0.44 -15.48 -28.69
CA THR A 146 -0.29 -16.28 -29.69
C THR A 146 -1.65 -16.81 -29.18
N GLU A 147 -1.84 -16.85 -27.87
CA GLU A 147 -3.05 -17.35 -27.21
C GLU A 147 -4.11 -16.26 -26.99
N GLY A 148 -3.79 -15.01 -27.34
CA GLY A 148 -4.69 -13.86 -27.20
C GLY A 148 -4.57 -13.10 -25.87
N ASP A 149 -3.61 -13.47 -25.00
CA ASP A 149 -3.26 -12.64 -23.85
C ASP A 149 -2.61 -11.34 -24.33
N LYS A 150 -3.08 -10.23 -23.78
CA LYS A 150 -2.64 -8.88 -24.13
C LYS A 150 -2.29 -8.14 -22.85
N ILE A 151 -1.05 -7.67 -22.78
CA ILE A 151 -0.51 -6.93 -21.65
C ILE A 151 0.00 -5.56 -22.11
N LEU A 152 -0.09 -4.59 -21.22
CA LEU A 152 0.51 -3.28 -21.36
C LEU A 152 1.70 -3.20 -20.41
N VAL A 153 2.84 -2.72 -20.89
CA VAL A 153 4.07 -2.54 -20.10
C VAL A 153 4.41 -1.06 -20.02
N GLY A 154 4.70 -0.57 -18.82
CA GLY A 154 5.06 0.82 -18.55
C GLY A 154 6.18 0.94 -17.52
N ILE A 155 6.66 2.16 -17.31
CA ILE A 155 7.60 2.51 -16.24
C ILE A 155 6.89 3.48 -15.30
N ASN A 156 6.90 3.18 -14.01
CA ASN A 156 6.26 4.03 -13.01
C ASN A 156 7.15 5.25 -12.73
N GLN A 157 6.57 6.44 -12.80
CA GLN A 157 7.29 7.70 -12.62
C GLN A 157 7.88 7.88 -11.22
N SER A 158 7.30 7.28 -10.18
CA SER A 158 7.75 7.51 -8.79
C SER A 158 9.02 6.74 -8.40
N ASP A 159 9.17 5.52 -8.92
CA ASP A 159 10.23 4.58 -8.51
C ASP A 159 11.05 4.05 -9.68
N GLY A 160 10.66 4.32 -10.94
CA GLY A 160 11.34 3.81 -12.12
C GLY A 160 11.11 2.32 -12.38
N HIS A 161 10.18 1.68 -11.64
CA HIS A 161 9.89 0.26 -11.83
C HIS A 161 9.14 0.00 -13.13
N TYR A 162 9.59 -1.01 -13.87
CA TYR A 162 8.77 -1.64 -14.89
C TYR A 162 7.60 -2.36 -14.25
N PHE A 163 6.43 -2.17 -14.85
CA PHE A 163 5.22 -2.87 -14.45
C PHE A 163 4.39 -3.22 -15.69
N TYR A 164 3.46 -4.16 -15.51
CA TYR A 164 2.48 -4.52 -16.52
C TYR A 164 1.07 -4.54 -15.96
N SER A 165 0.10 -4.47 -16.87
CA SER A 165 -1.32 -4.76 -16.63
C SER A 165 -1.88 -5.59 -17.76
N SER A 166 -2.58 -6.67 -17.46
CA SER A 166 -3.38 -7.40 -18.45
C SER A 166 -4.61 -6.59 -18.85
N VAL A 167 -4.96 -6.63 -20.14
CA VAL A 167 -6.22 -6.07 -20.66
C VAL A 167 -7.40 -6.99 -20.37
N ASN A 168 -7.14 -8.29 -20.21
CA ASN A 168 -8.17 -9.31 -20.10
C ASN A 168 -8.49 -9.63 -18.62
N ASN A 169 -7.61 -9.29 -17.68
CA ASN A 169 -7.78 -9.60 -16.26
C ASN A 169 -7.16 -8.51 -15.36
N ASP A 170 -7.99 -7.71 -14.70
CA ASP A 170 -7.54 -6.63 -13.80
C ASP A 170 -6.69 -7.10 -12.61
N ARG A 171 -6.82 -8.37 -12.20
CA ARG A 171 -6.00 -8.95 -11.11
C ARG A 171 -4.62 -9.37 -11.58
N ASP A 172 -4.41 -9.43 -12.88
CA ASP A 172 -3.18 -9.86 -13.51
C ASP A 172 -2.34 -8.63 -13.90
N SER A 173 -1.65 -8.09 -12.90
CA SER A 173 -0.82 -6.89 -13.02
C SER A 173 0.29 -6.92 -11.97
N GLY A 174 1.30 -6.07 -12.14
CA GLY A 174 2.39 -5.92 -11.18
C GLY A 174 3.74 -5.73 -11.85
N SER A 175 4.80 -6.10 -11.17
CA SER A 175 6.18 -6.05 -11.66
C SER A 175 6.55 -7.27 -12.51
N ILE A 176 7.79 -7.33 -12.97
CA ILE A 176 8.35 -8.54 -13.61
C ILE A 176 8.25 -9.79 -12.73
N ILE A 177 8.32 -9.63 -11.40
CA ILE A 177 8.19 -10.74 -10.47
C ILE A 177 6.76 -11.30 -10.56
N ASP A 178 5.76 -10.43 -10.43
CA ASP A 178 4.35 -10.78 -10.50
C ASP A 178 4.00 -11.38 -11.87
N PHE A 179 4.58 -10.85 -12.96
CA PHE A 179 4.44 -11.39 -14.31
C PHE A 179 4.87 -12.86 -14.37
N ILE A 180 6.05 -13.19 -13.84
CA ILE A 180 6.56 -14.55 -13.86
C ILE A 180 5.71 -15.47 -12.98
N GLN A 181 5.33 -15.01 -11.78
CA GLN A 181 4.50 -15.80 -10.87
C GLN A 181 3.14 -16.12 -11.47
N ASN A 182 2.50 -15.17 -12.16
CA ASN A 182 1.20 -15.37 -12.79
C ASN A 182 1.24 -16.33 -13.99
N ARG A 183 2.38 -16.43 -14.70
CA ARG A 183 2.52 -17.29 -15.89
C ARG A 183 3.04 -18.68 -15.57
N ARG A 184 3.85 -18.83 -14.51
CA ARG A 184 4.60 -20.05 -14.23
C ARG A 184 4.39 -20.61 -12.82
N THR A 185 3.60 -19.96 -11.96
CA THR A 185 3.30 -20.41 -10.57
C THR A 185 4.56 -20.66 -9.73
N LEU A 186 5.62 -19.88 -9.95
CA LEU A 186 6.87 -19.96 -9.21
C LEU A 186 6.82 -19.20 -7.88
N ASN A 187 7.58 -19.66 -6.89
CA ASN A 187 7.80 -18.87 -5.67
C ASN A 187 8.89 -17.79 -5.88
N VAL A 188 8.94 -16.78 -5.00
CA VAL A 188 9.89 -15.66 -5.13
C VAL A 188 11.35 -16.12 -5.19
N GLY A 189 11.70 -17.21 -4.48
CA GLY A 189 13.06 -17.76 -4.50
C GLY A 189 13.45 -18.31 -5.87
N GLU A 190 12.52 -18.97 -6.56
CA GLU A 190 12.70 -19.49 -7.93
C GLU A 190 12.76 -18.35 -8.95
N VAL A 191 11.86 -17.37 -8.84
CA VAL A 191 11.86 -16.17 -9.69
C VAL A 191 13.21 -15.43 -9.59
N ARG A 192 13.75 -15.27 -8.37
CA ARG A 192 15.07 -14.65 -8.16
C ARG A 192 16.19 -15.43 -8.87
N LYS A 193 16.17 -16.76 -8.82
CA LYS A 193 17.18 -17.59 -9.52
C LYS A 193 17.13 -17.36 -11.02
N GLU A 194 15.93 -17.28 -11.58
CA GLU A 194 15.74 -16.99 -13.01
C GLU A 194 16.23 -15.59 -13.38
N LEU A 195 15.76 -14.56 -12.68
CA LEU A 195 16.08 -13.15 -12.98
C LEU A 195 17.56 -12.78 -12.74
N ARG A 196 18.29 -13.50 -11.88
CA ARG A 196 19.75 -13.32 -11.74
C ARG A 196 20.51 -13.51 -13.05
N SER A 197 20.02 -14.40 -13.92
CA SER A 197 20.67 -14.62 -15.23
C SER A 197 20.54 -13.43 -16.17
N TRP A 198 19.55 -12.56 -15.95
CA TRP A 198 19.27 -11.38 -16.76
C TRP A 198 20.11 -10.16 -16.36
N ILE A 199 20.45 -9.99 -15.07
CA ILE A 199 21.29 -8.88 -14.60
C ILE A 199 22.79 -9.18 -14.74
N ASN A 200 23.21 -10.43 -14.54
CA ASN A 200 24.64 -10.77 -14.40
C ASN A 200 25.34 -11.15 -15.73
N ALA A 201 24.71 -10.98 -16.89
CA ALA A 201 25.29 -11.35 -18.19
C ALA A 201 26.21 -10.23 -18.75
N PRO A 202 27.55 -10.39 -18.79
CA PRO A 202 28.45 -9.25 -19.01
C PRO A 202 28.62 -8.79 -20.46
N SER A 203 28.21 -9.54 -21.50
CA SER A 203 28.51 -9.13 -22.89
C SER A 203 27.63 -9.74 -23.99
N ASN A 204 26.72 -10.65 -23.65
CA ASN A 204 25.71 -11.18 -24.56
C ASN A 204 24.55 -11.68 -23.70
N PRO A 205 23.38 -11.02 -23.67
CA PRO A 205 22.24 -11.59 -22.97
C PRO A 205 21.91 -12.95 -23.64
N PRO A 206 21.75 -14.04 -22.88
CA PRO A 206 21.35 -15.34 -23.44
C PRO A 206 19.98 -15.28 -24.13
N TYR A 207 19.27 -14.17 -23.97
CA TYR A 207 17.96 -13.92 -24.49
C TYR A 207 17.97 -12.61 -25.28
N SER A 208 17.90 -12.71 -26.61
CA SER A 208 17.68 -11.56 -27.47
C SER A 208 16.19 -11.39 -27.70
N PRO A 209 15.63 -10.18 -27.50
CA PRO A 209 14.21 -9.95 -27.78
C PRO A 209 13.95 -10.18 -29.28
N LYS A 210 12.76 -10.71 -29.60
CA LYS A 210 12.37 -10.98 -31.00
C LYS A 210 12.37 -9.71 -31.85
N GLN A 211 12.11 -8.55 -31.24
CA GLN A 211 12.09 -7.25 -31.89
C GLN A 211 12.77 -6.21 -31.01
N ALA A 212 13.29 -5.15 -31.64
CA ALA A 212 13.81 -4.00 -30.90
C ALA A 212 12.70 -3.34 -30.09
N THR A 213 12.93 -3.20 -28.78
CA THR A 213 11.96 -2.63 -27.85
C THR A 213 12.04 -1.10 -27.87
N PRO A 214 10.93 -0.39 -28.14
CA PRO A 214 10.91 1.06 -28.08
C PRO A 214 11.25 1.57 -26.68
N LYS A 215 11.98 2.68 -26.61
CA LYS A 215 12.32 3.33 -25.34
C LYS A 215 11.06 3.92 -24.71
N LEU A 216 10.77 3.50 -23.47
CA LEU A 216 9.66 4.01 -22.67
C LEU A 216 10.04 5.28 -21.92
N THR A 217 9.09 6.21 -21.81
CA THR A 217 9.11 7.31 -20.86
C THR A 217 8.22 7.00 -19.65
N PRO A 218 8.68 7.24 -18.41
CA PRO A 218 7.88 7.00 -17.22
C PRO A 218 6.55 7.75 -17.25
N SER A 219 5.51 7.17 -16.65
CA SER A 219 4.18 7.77 -16.55
C SER A 219 3.51 7.44 -15.23
N SER A 220 2.41 8.12 -14.92
CA SER A 220 1.65 7.85 -13.70
C SER A 220 0.88 6.51 -13.81
N PRO A 221 0.70 5.80 -12.68
CA PRO A 221 -0.14 4.59 -12.65
C PRO A 221 -1.56 4.81 -13.18
N ASP A 222 -2.15 5.97 -12.88
CA ASP A 222 -3.47 6.35 -13.38
C ASP A 222 -3.48 6.45 -14.92
N ARG A 223 -2.47 7.08 -15.52
CA ARG A 223 -2.36 7.16 -16.99
C ARG A 223 -2.26 5.77 -17.60
N HIS A 224 -1.43 4.90 -17.04
CA HIS A 224 -1.30 3.53 -17.52
C HIS A 224 -2.65 2.78 -17.45
N LYS A 225 -3.36 2.89 -16.32
CA LYS A 225 -4.68 2.29 -16.15
C LYS A 225 -5.68 2.75 -17.20
N ILE A 226 -5.68 4.05 -17.52
CA ILE A 226 -6.54 4.61 -18.59
C ILE A 226 -6.23 3.98 -19.94
N ILE A 227 -4.96 3.83 -20.30
CA ILE A 227 -4.54 3.22 -21.57
C ILE A 227 -4.93 1.73 -21.61
N THR A 228 -4.73 1.00 -20.50
CA THR A 228 -5.13 -0.42 -20.38
C THR A 228 -6.63 -0.60 -20.58
N GLN A 229 -7.45 0.24 -19.93
CA GLN A 229 -8.90 0.22 -20.10
C GLN A 229 -9.31 0.58 -21.52
N PHE A 230 -8.68 1.60 -22.10
CA PHE A 230 -8.95 2.01 -23.48
C PHE A 230 -8.66 0.88 -24.49
N GLU A 231 -7.61 0.08 -24.26
CA GLU A 231 -7.27 -1.07 -25.08
C GLU A 231 -8.27 -2.23 -25.06
N ALA A 232 -9.16 -2.27 -24.06
CA ALA A 232 -10.28 -3.20 -23.99
C ALA A 232 -11.52 -2.74 -24.77
N PHE A 233 -11.61 -1.44 -25.10
CA PHE A 233 -12.77 -0.89 -25.80
C PHE A 233 -12.79 -1.29 -27.28
N LYS A 234 -14.00 -1.40 -27.82
CA LYS A 234 -14.23 -1.76 -29.22
C LYS A 234 -14.62 -0.51 -30.00
N ALA A 235 -13.94 -0.22 -31.10
CA ALA A 235 -14.36 0.84 -32.00
C ALA A 235 -15.75 0.50 -32.58
N ILE A 236 -16.62 1.50 -32.68
CA ILE A 236 -17.99 1.33 -33.16
C ILE A 236 -18.29 2.34 -34.26
N VAL A 237 -19.20 1.92 -35.15
CA VAL A 237 -19.76 2.77 -36.21
C VAL A 237 -21.27 2.92 -36.08
N THR A 238 -21.89 2.23 -35.13
CA THR A 238 -23.31 2.37 -34.82
C THR A 238 -23.51 2.10 -33.33
N HIS A 239 -24.45 2.80 -32.72
CA HIS A 239 -24.79 2.62 -31.31
C HIS A 239 -26.20 3.13 -31.04
N PRO A 240 -27.05 2.40 -30.28
CA PRO A 240 -28.43 2.82 -30.00
C PRO A 240 -28.54 4.24 -29.43
N TYR A 241 -27.68 4.59 -28.48
CA TYR A 241 -27.62 5.95 -27.92
C TYR A 241 -27.33 7.03 -28.98
N LEU A 242 -26.41 6.79 -29.92
CA LEU A 242 -26.09 7.77 -30.97
C LEU A 242 -27.24 7.93 -31.95
N THR A 243 -27.87 6.82 -32.35
CA THR A 243 -29.05 6.83 -33.22
C THR A 243 -30.22 7.58 -32.57
N GLN A 244 -30.47 7.37 -31.28
CA GLN A 244 -31.48 8.12 -30.54
C GLN A 244 -31.19 9.61 -30.47
N ARG A 245 -29.90 9.99 -30.45
CA ARG A 245 -29.44 11.37 -30.55
C ARG A 245 -29.38 11.90 -31.98
N GLY A 246 -29.98 11.20 -32.95
CA GLY A 246 -30.08 11.63 -34.33
C GLY A 246 -28.79 11.47 -35.14
N ILE A 247 -27.73 10.93 -34.55
CA ILE A 247 -26.46 10.70 -35.25
C ILE A 247 -26.62 9.45 -36.13
N SER A 248 -26.52 9.66 -37.44
CA SER A 248 -26.64 8.62 -38.45
C SER A 248 -25.40 7.72 -38.47
N GLN A 249 -25.60 6.48 -38.94
CA GLN A 249 -24.48 5.58 -39.20
C GLN A 249 -23.55 6.13 -40.29
N GLN A 250 -24.07 6.93 -41.23
CA GLN A 250 -23.26 7.60 -42.26
C GLN A 250 -22.25 8.55 -41.61
N THR A 251 -22.69 9.36 -40.65
CA THR A 251 -21.80 10.28 -39.91
C THR A 251 -20.75 9.54 -39.11
N THR A 252 -21.09 8.50 -38.36
CA THR A 252 -20.10 7.74 -37.58
C THR A 252 -19.14 6.91 -38.44
N ASN A 253 -19.55 6.54 -39.66
CA ASN A 253 -18.69 5.88 -40.67
C ASN A 253 -17.84 6.87 -41.48
N ASP A 254 -18.06 8.17 -41.36
CA ASP A 254 -17.31 9.17 -42.10
C ASP A 254 -15.80 9.05 -41.80
N PRO A 255 -14.89 9.21 -42.79
CA PRO A 255 -13.45 9.17 -42.56
C PRO A 255 -12.96 10.04 -41.40
N ARG A 256 -13.66 11.14 -41.07
CA ARG A 256 -13.37 11.99 -39.91
C ARG A 256 -13.58 11.29 -38.58
N PHE A 257 -14.49 10.33 -38.46
CA PHE A 257 -14.87 9.73 -37.18
C PHE A 257 -14.56 8.23 -37.07
N GLN A 258 -14.16 7.58 -38.16
CA GLN A 258 -13.70 6.19 -38.12
C GLN A 258 -12.60 5.97 -37.05
N GLY A 259 -12.85 5.01 -36.15
CA GLY A 259 -11.92 4.70 -35.05
C GLY A 259 -11.83 5.79 -33.97
N ARG A 260 -12.79 6.72 -33.88
CA ARG A 260 -12.84 7.78 -32.85
C ARG A 260 -13.95 7.63 -31.83
N ILE A 261 -14.80 6.63 -32.01
CA ILE A 261 -15.94 6.33 -31.14
C ILE A 261 -15.86 4.87 -30.75
N TYR A 262 -16.03 4.58 -29.47
CA TYR A 262 -15.83 3.25 -28.91
C TYR A 262 -17.00 2.83 -28.03
N THR A 263 -17.07 1.55 -27.68
CA THR A 263 -17.95 1.02 -26.65
C THR A 263 -17.20 0.13 -25.67
N ASP A 264 -17.68 0.12 -24.42
CA ASP A 264 -17.21 -0.75 -23.36
C ASP A 264 -18.13 -1.97 -23.17
N SER A 265 -17.81 -2.85 -22.21
CA SER A 265 -18.62 -4.03 -21.90
C SER A 265 -19.99 -3.71 -21.28
N ARG A 266 -20.23 -2.45 -20.89
CA ARG A 266 -21.49 -1.96 -20.32
C ARG A 266 -22.34 -1.22 -21.35
N ASN A 267 -21.96 -1.28 -22.63
CA ASN A 267 -22.67 -0.64 -23.73
C ASN A 267 -22.77 0.89 -23.56
N ASN A 268 -21.73 1.51 -22.97
CA ASN A 268 -21.55 2.95 -23.02
C ASN A 268 -20.93 3.35 -24.36
N VAL A 269 -21.27 4.53 -24.86
CA VAL A 269 -20.47 5.21 -25.88
C VAL A 269 -19.29 5.87 -25.21
N ILE A 270 -18.10 5.64 -25.75
CA ILE A 270 -16.85 6.13 -25.23
C ILE A 270 -16.20 7.08 -26.25
N PHE A 271 -15.81 8.26 -25.78
CA PHE A 271 -15.08 9.24 -26.56
C PHE A 271 -13.70 9.49 -25.91
N PRO A 272 -12.60 9.04 -26.53
CA PRO A 272 -11.26 9.19 -25.95
C PRO A 272 -10.76 10.62 -26.02
N HIS A 273 -10.23 11.11 -24.91
CA HIS A 273 -9.48 12.35 -24.84
C HIS A 273 -7.99 12.05 -24.90
N ALA A 274 -7.27 12.85 -25.68
CA ALA A 274 -5.83 12.72 -25.85
C ALA A 274 -5.10 14.04 -25.55
N ASP A 275 -3.84 13.89 -25.14
CA ASP A 275 -2.85 14.94 -25.08
C ASP A 275 -1.68 14.64 -26.04
N ARG A 276 -0.53 15.31 -25.87
CA ARG A 276 0.65 15.11 -26.73
C ARG A 276 1.28 13.72 -26.62
N GLU A 277 1.01 13.00 -25.53
CA GLU A 277 1.55 11.68 -25.23
C GLU A 277 0.53 10.56 -25.55
N GLY A 278 -0.66 10.90 -26.04
CA GLY A 278 -1.70 9.96 -26.46
C GLY A 278 -2.95 10.01 -25.56
N VAL A 279 -3.69 8.91 -25.48
CA VAL A 279 -4.92 8.83 -24.67
C VAL A 279 -4.60 9.09 -23.20
N CYS A 280 -5.34 10.02 -22.60
CA CYS A 280 -5.14 10.45 -21.21
C CYS A 280 -6.44 10.44 -20.38
N GLY A 281 -7.58 10.22 -21.03
CA GLY A 281 -8.88 10.03 -20.39
C GLY A 281 -9.95 9.72 -21.43
N TYR A 282 -11.19 9.55 -21.01
CA TYR A 282 -12.31 9.36 -21.94
C TYR A 282 -13.64 9.76 -21.30
N GLU A 283 -14.56 10.27 -22.11
CA GLU A 283 -15.96 10.46 -21.73
C GLU A 283 -16.75 9.16 -21.93
N LEU A 284 -17.67 8.88 -21.00
CA LEU A 284 -18.63 7.78 -21.08
C LEU A 284 -20.04 8.35 -21.15
N ARG A 285 -20.84 7.88 -22.11
CA ARG A 285 -22.24 8.31 -22.29
C ARG A 285 -23.16 7.13 -22.60
N ASN A 286 -24.30 7.09 -21.95
CA ASN A 286 -25.46 6.31 -22.35
C ASN A 286 -26.75 7.13 -22.07
N GLN A 287 -27.93 6.51 -22.16
CA GLN A 287 -29.21 7.21 -21.95
C GLN A 287 -29.35 7.86 -20.57
N GLU A 288 -28.84 7.23 -19.53
CA GLU A 288 -29.02 7.61 -18.12
C GLU A 288 -27.71 8.03 -17.44
N PHE A 289 -26.58 7.94 -18.15
CA PHE A 289 -25.25 8.11 -17.58
C PHE A 289 -24.38 9.02 -18.44
N LYS A 290 -23.76 9.99 -17.79
CA LYS A 290 -22.69 10.82 -18.35
C LYS A 290 -21.58 10.94 -17.31
N SER A 291 -20.37 10.53 -17.65
CA SER A 291 -19.22 10.64 -16.75
C SER A 291 -17.91 10.75 -17.51
N PHE A 292 -16.84 10.99 -16.76
CA PHE A 292 -15.47 11.00 -17.24
C PHE A 292 -14.67 9.91 -16.53
N SER A 293 -13.71 9.30 -17.24
CA SER A 293 -12.88 8.22 -16.70
C SER A 293 -12.21 8.60 -15.38
N LYS A 294 -12.40 7.80 -14.32
CA LYS A 294 -11.77 8.01 -13.01
C LYS A 294 -10.24 7.89 -13.13
N GLY A 295 -9.51 8.89 -12.64
CA GLY A 295 -8.05 8.98 -12.77
C GLY A 295 -7.57 9.52 -14.12
N GLY A 296 -8.48 9.70 -15.08
CA GLY A 296 -8.15 10.32 -16.35
C GLY A 296 -8.06 11.84 -16.26
N ILE A 297 -7.38 12.43 -17.24
CA ILE A 297 -7.22 13.87 -17.41
C ILE A 297 -8.03 14.31 -18.62
N LYS A 298 -8.76 15.42 -18.52
CA LYS A 298 -9.45 16.03 -19.65
C LYS A 298 -8.43 16.64 -20.63
N GLY A 299 -8.01 15.83 -21.61
CA GLY A 299 -7.38 16.29 -22.84
C GLY A 299 -8.43 16.78 -23.84
N LEU A 300 -8.18 16.60 -25.13
CA LEU A 300 -9.13 16.92 -26.20
C LEU A 300 -9.61 15.63 -26.85
N TRP A 301 -10.91 15.49 -27.11
CA TRP A 301 -11.36 14.56 -28.13
C TRP A 301 -11.11 15.20 -29.50
N ALA A 302 -10.66 14.42 -30.47
CA ALA A 302 -10.36 14.91 -31.81
C ALA A 302 -10.81 13.92 -32.88
N SER A 303 -11.35 14.45 -33.98
CA SER A 303 -11.57 13.70 -35.21
C SER A 303 -10.24 13.30 -35.87
N ASN A 304 -10.31 12.40 -36.85
CA ASN A 304 -9.24 12.21 -37.80
C ASN A 304 -8.93 13.53 -38.52
N GLY A 305 -7.63 13.81 -38.66
CA GLY A 305 -7.14 14.94 -39.42
C GLY A 305 -6.63 14.51 -40.79
N SER A 306 -6.63 15.44 -41.73
CA SER A 306 -6.05 15.34 -43.06
C SER A 306 -4.99 16.43 -43.24
N PRO A 307 -3.94 16.23 -44.07
CA PRO A 307 -3.06 17.32 -44.49
C PRO A 307 -3.81 18.51 -45.11
N ASP A 308 -4.94 18.22 -45.76
CA ASP A 308 -5.82 19.17 -46.47
C ASP A 308 -6.81 19.92 -45.55
N ASP A 309 -6.71 19.73 -44.23
CA ASP A 309 -7.58 20.42 -43.29
C ASP A 309 -7.34 21.93 -43.36
N THR A 310 -8.39 22.68 -43.73
CA THR A 310 -8.40 24.15 -43.78
C THR A 310 -9.29 24.75 -42.69
N THR A 311 -10.22 23.97 -42.14
CA THR A 311 -11.16 24.43 -41.11
C THR A 311 -11.02 23.61 -39.83
N LEU A 312 -10.93 24.29 -38.68
CA LEU A 312 -10.97 23.68 -37.36
C LEU A 312 -12.26 24.07 -36.65
N VAL A 313 -13.11 23.09 -36.33
CA VAL A 313 -14.31 23.29 -35.51
C VAL A 313 -14.07 22.81 -34.09
N ILE A 314 -14.40 23.64 -33.11
CA ILE A 314 -14.25 23.35 -31.68
C ILE A 314 -15.63 23.36 -31.02
N CYS A 315 -16.05 22.22 -30.47
CA CYS A 315 -17.31 22.10 -29.73
C CYS A 315 -17.04 21.81 -28.25
N GLU A 316 -18.10 21.86 -27.44
CA GLU A 316 -18.01 21.47 -26.02
C GLU A 316 -18.03 19.96 -25.84
N SER A 317 -18.69 19.22 -26.74
CA SER A 317 -18.69 17.77 -26.67
C SER A 317 -18.52 17.06 -28.02
N PRO A 318 -18.03 15.80 -28.00
CA PRO A 318 -17.93 14.98 -29.21
C PRO A 318 -19.30 14.79 -29.91
N LEU A 319 -20.39 14.74 -29.14
CA LEU A 319 -21.74 14.63 -29.69
C LEU A 319 -22.11 15.88 -30.49
N ASP A 320 -21.68 17.06 -30.05
CA ASP A 320 -21.89 18.32 -30.78
C ASP A 320 -21.03 18.39 -32.03
N CYS A 321 -19.79 17.87 -31.99
CA CYS A 321 -18.96 17.74 -33.19
C CYS A 321 -19.63 16.87 -34.25
N LEU A 322 -20.14 15.70 -33.86
CA LEU A 322 -20.86 14.79 -34.76
C LEU A 322 -22.13 15.43 -35.31
N SER A 323 -22.89 16.12 -34.44
CA SER A 323 -24.13 16.78 -34.83
C SER A 323 -23.88 17.93 -35.81
N TYR A 324 -22.85 18.73 -35.54
CA TYR A 324 -22.43 19.82 -36.41
C TYR A 324 -21.99 19.30 -37.78
N HIS A 325 -21.16 18.25 -37.83
CA HIS A 325 -20.75 17.64 -39.10
C HIS A 325 -21.95 17.11 -39.89
N GLN A 326 -22.93 16.47 -39.23
CA GLN A 326 -24.11 15.96 -39.94
C GLN A 326 -24.99 17.09 -40.51
N LEU A 327 -25.06 18.24 -39.83
CA LEU A 327 -25.78 19.42 -40.32
C LEU A 327 -25.03 20.17 -41.42
N PHE A 328 -23.70 20.23 -41.32
CA PHE A 328 -22.81 21.00 -42.19
C PHE A 328 -21.60 20.13 -42.59
N PRO A 329 -21.80 19.13 -43.46
CA PRO A 329 -20.73 18.24 -43.88
C PRO A 329 -19.67 19.03 -44.66
N ASP A 330 -18.42 18.84 -44.29
CA ASP A 330 -17.27 19.42 -44.98
C ASP A 330 -16.04 18.50 -44.85
N ASP A 331 -15.49 18.11 -46.00
CA ASP A 331 -14.36 17.19 -46.10
C ASP A 331 -13.04 17.84 -45.72
N THR A 332 -12.99 19.15 -45.49
CA THR A 332 -11.78 19.88 -45.06
C THR A 332 -11.82 20.32 -43.59
N THR A 333 -12.86 19.91 -42.85
CA THR A 333 -13.04 20.27 -41.45
C THR A 333 -12.50 19.21 -40.50
N ARG A 334 -11.72 19.65 -39.51
CA ARG A 334 -11.31 18.86 -38.36
C ARG A 334 -12.06 19.29 -37.10
N TYR A 335 -12.46 18.33 -36.28
CA TYR A 335 -13.29 18.57 -35.10
C TYR A 335 -12.54 18.28 -33.80
N PHE A 336 -12.70 19.16 -32.81
CA PHE A 336 -12.16 19.03 -31.47
C PHE A 336 -13.26 19.27 -30.44
N ALA A 337 -13.25 18.50 -29.35
CA ALA A 337 -14.16 18.73 -28.23
C ALA A 337 -13.42 18.88 -26.90
N THR A 338 -13.87 19.83 -26.07
CA THR A 338 -13.24 20.18 -24.79
C THR A 338 -13.79 19.38 -23.61
N GLY A 339 -15.01 18.85 -23.67
CA GLY A 339 -15.63 18.13 -22.56
C GLY A 339 -16.02 19.04 -21.38
N GLY A 340 -16.49 20.26 -21.70
CA GLY A 340 -16.89 21.30 -20.75
C GLY A 340 -15.88 22.45 -20.65
N THR A 341 -15.71 22.99 -19.45
CA THR A 341 -14.80 24.12 -19.17
C THR A 341 -13.35 23.80 -19.54
N LEU A 342 -12.64 24.80 -20.05
CA LEU A 342 -11.26 24.66 -20.52
C LEU A 342 -10.27 24.65 -19.36
N SER A 343 -9.48 23.59 -19.28
CA SER A 343 -8.28 23.54 -18.42
C SER A 343 -7.07 24.20 -19.09
N ASP A 344 -6.08 24.62 -18.31
CA ASP A 344 -4.82 25.19 -18.83
C ASP A 344 -4.05 24.22 -19.74
N LYS A 345 -4.16 22.91 -19.46
CA LYS A 345 -3.60 21.87 -20.35
C LYS A 345 -4.28 21.89 -21.71
N GLN A 346 -5.60 21.99 -21.77
CA GLN A 346 -6.33 22.08 -23.05
C GLN A 346 -6.03 23.39 -23.77
N LYS A 347 -5.92 24.51 -23.07
CA LYS A 347 -5.47 25.80 -23.65
C LYS A 347 -4.10 25.66 -24.31
N THR A 348 -3.16 24.99 -23.65
CA THR A 348 -1.81 24.72 -24.19
C THR A 348 -1.83 23.79 -25.41
N LEU A 349 -2.70 22.78 -25.42
CA LEU A 349 -2.90 21.90 -26.58
C LEU A 349 -3.49 22.67 -27.76
N LEU A 350 -4.55 23.44 -27.53
CA LEU A 350 -5.27 24.20 -28.55
C LEU A 350 -4.41 25.31 -29.15
N LYS A 351 -3.59 26.01 -28.36
CA LYS A 351 -2.65 27.01 -28.90
C LYS A 351 -1.77 26.43 -30.01
N GLY A 352 -1.18 25.26 -29.78
CA GLY A 352 -0.36 24.58 -30.80
C GLY A 352 -1.15 24.07 -32.01
N VAL A 353 -2.46 23.87 -31.89
CA VAL A 353 -3.35 23.54 -33.02
C VAL A 353 -3.70 24.82 -33.79
N PHE A 354 -3.99 25.92 -33.10
CA PHE A 354 -4.31 27.22 -33.69
C PHE A 354 -3.16 27.74 -34.51
N ASP A 355 -1.92 27.69 -33.98
CA ASP A 355 -0.73 28.08 -34.71
C ASP A 355 -0.60 27.31 -36.04
N LYS A 356 -0.91 26.01 -36.04
CA LYS A 356 -0.83 25.16 -37.25
C LYS A 356 -1.88 25.52 -38.29
N PHE A 357 -3.12 25.76 -37.89
CA PHE A 357 -4.19 26.17 -38.81
C PHE A 357 -3.96 27.60 -39.31
N HIS A 358 -3.57 28.51 -38.43
CA HIS A 358 -3.24 29.89 -38.77
C HIS A 358 -2.13 29.98 -39.83
N ASN A 359 -1.02 29.24 -39.64
CA ASN A 359 0.09 29.24 -40.58
C ASN A 359 -0.25 28.66 -41.95
N LYS A 360 -1.35 27.91 -42.06
CA LYS A 360 -1.88 27.40 -43.34
C LYS A 360 -2.90 28.36 -43.98
N GLY A 361 -3.22 29.49 -43.34
CA GLY A 361 -4.31 30.37 -43.76
C GLY A 361 -5.70 29.78 -43.50
N GLY A 362 -5.81 28.82 -42.59
CA GLY A 362 -7.07 28.15 -42.25
C GLY A 362 -7.98 28.95 -41.32
N HIS A 363 -9.21 28.46 -41.16
CA HIS A 363 -10.26 29.06 -40.34
C HIS A 363 -10.46 28.32 -39.03
N ILE A 364 -10.73 29.05 -37.95
CA ILE A 364 -11.09 28.49 -36.65
C ILE A 364 -12.54 28.85 -36.35
N MET A 365 -13.37 27.83 -36.16
CA MET A 365 -14.79 27.92 -35.91
C MET A 365 -15.09 27.44 -34.49
N ILE A 366 -15.47 28.36 -33.60
CA ILE A 366 -15.91 28.05 -32.24
C ILE A 366 -17.40 27.72 -32.30
N ALA A 367 -17.75 26.46 -32.12
CA ALA A 367 -19.10 25.91 -32.21
C ALA A 367 -19.58 25.41 -30.83
N THR A 368 -19.53 26.30 -29.83
CA THR A 368 -19.94 26.03 -28.44
C THR A 368 -21.45 26.19 -28.25
N ASP A 369 -21.95 25.84 -27.07
CA ASP A 369 -23.36 25.98 -26.72
C ASP A 369 -23.81 27.45 -26.74
N LYS A 370 -25.11 27.65 -26.93
CA LYS A 370 -25.75 28.97 -26.92
C LYS A 370 -26.13 29.39 -25.49
N ASP A 371 -25.15 29.37 -24.60
CA ASP A 371 -25.30 29.84 -23.22
C ASP A 371 -24.09 30.69 -22.76
N GLU A 372 -24.08 31.05 -21.47
CA GLU A 372 -23.02 31.88 -20.89
C GLU A 372 -21.71 31.11 -20.74
N ALA A 373 -21.75 29.80 -20.48
CA ALA A 373 -20.55 28.97 -20.39
C ALA A 373 -19.87 28.85 -21.77
N GLY A 374 -20.65 28.67 -22.84
CA GLY A 374 -20.14 28.66 -24.20
C GLY A 374 -19.51 29.99 -24.62
N LYS A 375 -20.04 31.13 -24.17
CA LYS A 375 -19.40 32.45 -24.36
C LYS A 375 -18.07 32.58 -23.63
N GLN A 376 -17.98 32.05 -22.40
CA GLN A 376 -16.74 32.08 -21.65
C GLN A 376 -15.66 31.24 -22.35
N ILE A 377 -16.01 30.04 -22.82
CA ILE A 377 -15.12 29.20 -23.62
C ILE A 377 -14.67 29.96 -24.87
N GLU A 378 -15.58 30.63 -25.59
CA GLU A 378 -15.22 31.45 -26.75
C GLU A 378 -14.16 32.50 -26.41
N GLN A 379 -14.38 33.27 -25.35
CA GLN A 379 -13.46 34.34 -24.95
C GLN A 379 -12.08 33.77 -24.60
N GLU A 380 -12.03 32.66 -23.86
CA GLU A 380 -10.78 32.00 -23.53
C GLU A 380 -10.03 31.49 -24.77
N LEU A 381 -10.75 30.94 -25.77
CA LEU A 381 -10.14 30.48 -27.02
C LEU A 381 -9.62 31.64 -27.86
N ARG A 382 -10.33 32.77 -27.92
CA ARG A 382 -9.84 33.99 -28.59
C ARG A 382 -8.54 34.49 -27.96
N ASN A 383 -8.47 34.50 -26.63
CA ASN A 383 -7.30 34.97 -25.89
C ASN A 383 -6.03 34.13 -26.16
N ILE A 384 -6.16 32.86 -26.54
CA ILE A 384 -5.01 31.99 -26.84
C ILE A 384 -4.74 31.86 -28.35
N SER A 385 -5.61 32.38 -29.20
CA SER A 385 -5.45 32.35 -30.66
C SER A 385 -4.49 33.43 -31.16
N PRO A 386 -3.73 33.19 -32.24
CA PRO A 386 -2.93 34.24 -32.88
C PRO A 386 -3.80 35.42 -33.29
N GLU A 387 -3.35 36.66 -33.06
CA GLU A 387 -4.14 37.90 -33.25
C GLU A 387 -4.73 38.04 -34.67
N THR A 388 -4.01 37.55 -35.68
CA THR A 388 -4.40 37.59 -37.10
C THR A 388 -5.19 36.37 -37.54
N SER A 389 -5.58 35.48 -36.62
CA SER A 389 -6.37 34.28 -36.94
C SER A 389 -7.81 34.63 -37.30
N GLN A 390 -8.33 33.97 -38.33
CA GLN A 390 -9.74 34.04 -38.67
C GLN A 390 -10.54 33.14 -37.73
N ILE A 391 -10.97 33.71 -36.60
CA ILE A 391 -11.70 33.00 -35.56
C ILE A 391 -13.13 33.52 -35.42
N ASN A 392 -14.09 32.66 -35.77
CA ASN A 392 -15.51 32.96 -35.77
C ASN A 392 -16.24 32.08 -34.78
N ARG A 393 -17.21 32.64 -34.05
CA ARG A 393 -18.15 31.84 -33.27
C ARG A 393 -19.43 31.62 -34.06
N ILE A 394 -19.88 30.38 -34.02
CA ILE A 394 -21.13 29.91 -34.58
C ILE A 394 -21.93 29.22 -33.47
N VAL A 395 -23.23 29.44 -33.45
CA VAL A 395 -24.13 28.89 -32.43
C VAL A 395 -25.35 28.24 -33.09
N PRO A 396 -25.96 27.22 -32.46
CA PRO A 396 -27.20 26.63 -32.94
C PRO A 396 -28.32 27.67 -33.06
N ARG A 397 -29.03 27.67 -34.20
CA ARG A 397 -30.21 28.55 -34.37
C ARG A 397 -31.37 28.01 -33.55
N HIS A 398 -31.93 28.84 -32.66
CA HIS A 398 -33.10 28.51 -31.82
C HIS A 398 -32.96 27.35 -30.82
N HIS A 399 -31.77 26.74 -30.68
CA HIS A 399 -31.53 25.60 -29.80
C HIS A 399 -30.35 25.84 -28.86
N LYS A 400 -30.24 25.04 -27.79
CA LYS A 400 -29.18 25.20 -26.79
C LYS A 400 -27.83 24.69 -27.31
N ASP A 401 -27.82 23.46 -27.83
CA ASP A 401 -26.62 22.78 -28.32
C ASP A 401 -26.83 22.26 -29.77
N TRP A 402 -25.76 21.77 -30.40
CA TRP A 402 -25.82 21.32 -31.79
C TRP A 402 -26.59 20.02 -31.94
N ASN A 403 -26.65 19.19 -30.90
CA ASN A 403 -27.45 17.97 -30.95
C ASN A 403 -28.94 18.25 -30.92
N GLU A 404 -29.40 19.21 -30.11
CA GLU A 404 -30.78 19.69 -30.11
C GLU A 404 -31.16 20.27 -31.47
N ALA A 405 -30.28 21.06 -32.10
CA ALA A 405 -30.51 21.59 -33.44
C ALA A 405 -30.63 20.47 -34.49
N LEU A 406 -29.77 19.45 -34.42
CA LEU A 406 -29.87 18.30 -35.31
C LEU A 406 -31.19 17.54 -35.11
N MET A 407 -31.56 17.28 -33.86
CA MET A 407 -32.81 16.58 -33.54
C MET A 407 -34.04 17.35 -34.00
N ALA A 408 -33.99 18.68 -33.95
CA ALA A 408 -35.05 19.53 -34.49
C ALA A 408 -35.12 19.46 -36.02
N GLU A 409 -33.97 19.46 -36.71
CA GLU A 409 -33.91 19.36 -38.18
C GLU A 409 -34.43 18.00 -38.69
N ILE A 410 -34.11 16.90 -38.01
CA ILE A 410 -34.61 15.56 -38.38
C ILE A 410 -36.14 15.43 -38.22
N ARG A 411 -36.74 16.21 -37.32
CA ARG A 411 -38.19 16.18 -37.04
C ARG A 411 -39.02 17.08 -37.96
N ARG A 412 -38.36 17.94 -38.75
CA ARG A 412 -39.01 18.73 -39.81
C ARG A 412 -39.29 17.84 -40.99
#